data_AF-A0A3D2F6N5-F1
#
_entry.id   AF-A0A3D2F6N5-F1
#
_cell.length_a   1.000
_cell.length_b   1.000
_cell.length_c   1.000
_cell.angle_alpha   90.00
_cell.angle_beta   90.00
_cell.angle_gamma   90.00
#
_symmetry.space_group_name_H-M   'P 1'
#
loop_
_entity.id
_entity.type
_entity.pdbx_description
1 polymer ?
#
loop_
_entity_poly.entity_id
_entity_poly.type
_entity_poly.pdbx_seq_one_letter_code
_entity_poly.pdbx_strand_id
1 'polypeptide(L)'
;GFGLRAVRGEVVGYAHSTEISESALKRATQTARLAVADGGGTWSDAPQATNIKLYTDEDPIAGASFPVKLDTLRAMDDFARSLDKHVVQVTASIAASIQEIEILRPEGGSVRDIRPMTRVNVSIIVEKDGRRESGSAGGGGRVGLDGMLAPKDWQDKTREALRVALVNLDAVPAPAGVMDVVLGPGWPGILLH
;
A
#
# COMPACT_ATOMS: atom_id res chain seq x y z
N GLY A 1 15.59 -0.95 11.27
CA GLY A 1 16.54 -2.01 10.87
C GLY A 1 17.32 -1.60 9.64
N PHE A 2 18.24 -2.45 9.19
CA PHE A 2 19.05 -2.22 7.99
C PHE A 2 19.20 -3.49 7.17
N GLY A 3 19.57 -3.34 5.90
CA GLY A 3 20.03 -4.42 5.03
C GLY A 3 21.40 -4.06 4.46
N LEU A 4 22.32 -5.02 4.44
CA LEU A 4 23.65 -4.89 3.85
C LEU A 4 23.78 -5.88 2.69
N ARG A 5 24.23 -5.39 1.54
CA ARG A 5 24.35 -6.16 0.31
C ARG A 5 25.72 -6.00 -0.32
N ALA A 6 26.30 -7.11 -0.76
CA ALA A 6 27.41 -7.11 -1.70
C ALA A 6 27.00 -7.87 -2.96
N VAL A 7 27.41 -7.40 -4.13
CA VAL A 7 27.06 -7.98 -5.43
C VAL A 7 28.32 -8.09 -6.27
N ARG A 8 28.56 -9.27 -6.85
CA ARG A 8 29.66 -9.54 -7.78
C ARG A 8 29.13 -10.37 -8.95
N GLY A 9 28.89 -9.73 -10.09
CA GLY A 9 28.22 -10.38 -11.22
C GLY A 9 26.86 -10.92 -10.79
N GLU A 10 26.67 -12.23 -10.92
CA GLU A 10 25.44 -12.93 -10.55
C GLU A 10 25.38 -13.33 -9.05
N VAL A 11 26.47 -13.17 -8.31
CA VAL A 11 26.55 -13.58 -6.90
C VAL A 11 26.12 -12.42 -5.98
N VAL A 12 25.15 -12.69 -5.10
CA VAL A 12 24.63 -11.71 -4.14
C VAL A 12 24.81 -12.21 -2.71
N GLY A 13 25.43 -11.40 -1.87
CA GLY A 13 25.55 -11.61 -0.44
C GLY A 13 24.65 -10.62 0.26
N TYR A 14 23.74 -11.10 1.09
CA TYR A 14 22.77 -10.26 1.77
C TYR A 14 22.61 -10.65 3.24
N ALA A 15 22.58 -9.66 4.11
CA ALA A 15 22.25 -9.81 5.52
C ALA A 15 21.44 -8.60 6.00
N HIS A 16 20.64 -8.79 7.03
CA HIS A 16 19.77 -7.74 7.57
C HIS A 16 19.62 -7.88 9.08
N SER A 17 19.18 -6.80 9.72
CA SER A 17 18.79 -6.80 11.13
C SER A 17 17.67 -5.80 11.38
N THR A 18 16.82 -6.09 12.35
CA THR A 18 15.81 -5.14 12.85
C THR A 18 16.45 -4.05 13.72
N GLU A 19 17.58 -4.35 14.35
CA GLU A 19 18.35 -3.46 15.21
C GLU A 19 19.49 -2.78 14.44
N ILE A 20 19.69 -1.49 14.67
CA ILE A 20 20.84 -0.76 14.14
C ILE A 20 21.86 -0.63 15.27
N SER A 21 22.82 -1.57 15.30
CA SER A 21 23.94 -1.52 16.23
C SER A 21 25.23 -1.98 15.57
N GLU A 22 26.37 -1.54 16.11
CA GLU A 22 27.68 -1.90 15.60
C GLU A 22 27.87 -3.44 15.56
N SER A 23 27.36 -4.13 16.58
CA SER A 23 27.44 -5.60 16.63
C SER A 23 26.64 -6.26 15.50
N ALA A 24 25.44 -5.76 15.21
CA ALA A 24 24.61 -6.25 14.12
C ALA A 24 25.24 -5.96 12.76
N LEU A 25 25.82 -4.77 12.57
CA LEU A 25 26.55 -4.38 11.36
C LEU A 25 27.77 -5.28 11.12
N LYS A 26 28.58 -5.55 12.15
CA LYS A 26 29.75 -6.45 12.04
C LYS A 26 29.32 -7.86 11.63
N ARG A 27 28.27 -8.42 12.25
CA ARG A 27 27.72 -9.73 11.87
C ARG A 27 27.20 -9.74 10.44
N ALA A 28 26.41 -8.74 10.05
CA ALA A 28 25.89 -8.63 8.69
C ALA A 28 27.00 -8.53 7.64
N THR A 29 28.10 -7.83 7.96
CA THR A 29 29.26 -7.70 7.08
C THR A 29 29.94 -9.04 6.82
N GLN A 30 30.05 -9.91 7.84
CA GLN A 30 30.64 -11.25 7.69
C GLN A 30 29.87 -12.11 6.69
N THR A 31 28.54 -11.97 6.63
CA THR A 31 27.70 -12.67 5.65
C THR A 31 27.74 -12.01 4.27
N ALA A 32 27.56 -10.68 4.21
CA ALA A 32 27.49 -9.97 2.93
C ALA A 32 28.81 -10.13 2.12
N ARG A 33 29.96 -10.10 2.80
CA ARG A 33 31.27 -10.23 2.12
C ARG A 33 31.51 -11.60 1.46
N LEU A 34 30.76 -12.64 1.81
CA LEU A 34 30.94 -13.98 1.21
C LEU A 34 30.73 -13.95 -0.32
N ALA A 35 29.92 -13.01 -0.82
CA ALA A 35 29.69 -12.84 -2.25
C ALA A 35 30.88 -12.27 -3.03
N VAL A 36 31.79 -11.56 -2.37
CA VAL A 36 32.97 -10.96 -3.02
C VAL A 36 34.24 -11.80 -2.85
N ALA A 37 34.21 -12.85 -2.01
CA ALA A 37 35.34 -13.74 -1.70
C ALA A 37 36.62 -12.95 -1.37
N ASP A 38 37.71 -13.17 -2.11
CA ASP A 38 39.01 -12.50 -1.93
C ASP A 38 38.99 -11.01 -2.34
N GLY A 39 37.84 -10.48 -2.74
CA GLY A 39 37.65 -9.09 -3.17
C GLY A 39 38.05 -8.84 -4.61
N GLY A 40 38.41 -7.59 -4.90
CA GLY A 40 38.70 -7.09 -6.24
C GLY A 40 37.47 -6.58 -7.01
N GLY A 41 37.70 -6.07 -8.22
CA GLY A 41 36.69 -5.44 -9.06
C GLY A 41 36.64 -3.92 -8.92
N THR A 42 35.74 -3.31 -9.67
CA THR A 42 35.48 -1.86 -9.68
C THR A 42 34.06 -1.64 -9.21
N TRP A 43 33.86 -0.66 -8.32
CA TRP A 43 32.51 -0.29 -7.89
C TRP A 43 31.69 0.19 -9.09
N SER A 44 30.41 -0.20 -9.13
CA SER A 44 29.48 0.38 -10.09
C SER A 44 29.38 1.90 -9.90
N ASP A 45 29.15 2.61 -11.00
CA ASP A 45 28.90 4.05 -10.97
C ASP A 45 27.73 4.41 -10.05
N ALA A 46 27.78 5.64 -9.52
CA ALA A 46 26.70 6.18 -8.72
C ALA A 46 25.45 6.47 -9.55
N PRO A 47 24.25 6.26 -8.97
CA PRO A 47 23.03 6.68 -9.63
C PRO A 47 23.07 8.20 -9.86
N GLN A 48 22.43 8.65 -10.94
CA GLN A 48 22.28 10.07 -11.22
C GLN A 48 21.47 10.75 -10.10
N ALA A 49 21.97 11.87 -9.61
CA ALA A 49 21.26 12.66 -8.61
C ALA A 49 20.00 13.30 -9.24
N THR A 50 18.95 13.46 -8.43
CA THR A 50 17.73 14.15 -8.82
C THR A 50 17.21 14.99 -7.65
N ASN A 51 16.58 16.13 -7.96
CA ASN A 51 15.87 16.98 -7.02
C ASN A 51 14.34 16.89 -7.19
N ILE A 52 13.86 15.97 -8.02
CA ILE A 52 12.44 15.76 -8.25
C ILE A 52 11.82 15.19 -6.97
N LYS A 53 10.84 15.92 -6.41
CA LYS A 53 9.99 15.45 -5.32
C LYS A 53 8.68 14.94 -5.90
N LEU A 54 8.37 13.67 -5.68
CA LEU A 54 7.15 13.02 -6.20
C LEU A 54 5.99 13.03 -5.19
N TYR A 55 6.28 13.31 -3.92
CA TYR A 55 5.34 13.32 -2.81
C TYR A 55 5.92 14.16 -1.66
N THR A 56 5.06 14.50 -0.69
CA THR A 56 5.45 15.18 0.55
C THR A 56 6.27 14.26 1.46
N ASP A 57 7.06 14.84 2.35
CA ASP A 57 7.75 14.17 3.46
C ASP A 57 7.02 14.32 4.80
N GLU A 58 5.87 14.99 4.81
CA GLU A 58 5.02 15.14 5.99
C GLU A 58 4.51 13.79 6.52
N ASP A 59 4.43 13.66 7.85
CA ASP A 59 3.86 12.49 8.51
C ASP A 59 2.33 12.43 8.31
N PRO A 60 1.82 11.48 7.52
CA PRO A 60 0.38 11.38 7.28
C PRO A 60 -0.39 10.91 8.51
N ILE A 61 0.28 10.29 9.49
CA ILE A 61 -0.33 9.85 10.74
C ILE A 61 -0.65 11.07 11.60
N ALA A 62 0.24 12.05 11.66
CA ALA A 62 0.03 13.29 12.41
C ALA A 62 -0.98 14.26 11.75
N GLY A 63 -1.19 14.15 10.42
CA GLY A 63 -2.06 15.05 9.66
C GLY A 63 -3.52 15.12 10.13
N ALA A 64 -4.03 14.07 10.78
CA ALA A 64 -5.37 14.09 11.38
C ALA A 64 -5.36 13.53 12.81
N SER A 65 -6.09 14.21 13.70
CA SER A 65 -6.23 13.77 15.09
C SER A 65 -6.96 12.43 15.19
N PHE A 66 -6.68 11.68 16.26
CA PHE A 66 -7.35 10.40 16.49
C PHE A 66 -8.88 10.49 16.54
N PRO A 67 -9.49 11.50 17.22
CA PRO A 67 -10.95 11.69 17.20
C PRO A 67 -11.52 11.87 15.79
N VAL A 68 -10.87 12.69 14.94
CA VAL A 68 -11.33 12.91 13.56
C VAL A 68 -11.35 11.61 12.75
N LYS A 69 -10.31 10.77 12.88
CA LYS A 69 -10.25 9.45 12.22
C LYS A 69 -11.39 8.54 12.70
N LEU A 70 -11.63 8.50 14.01
CA LEU A 70 -12.69 7.68 14.60
C LEU A 70 -14.08 8.15 14.16
N ASP A 71 -14.33 9.46 14.19
CA ASP A 71 -15.62 10.03 13.80
C ASP A 71 -15.87 9.87 12.30
N THR A 72 -14.82 9.90 11.48
CA THR A 72 -14.91 9.57 10.05
C THR A 72 -15.34 8.11 9.85
N LEU A 73 -14.72 7.16 10.56
CA LEU A 73 -15.09 5.74 10.48
C LEU A 73 -16.54 5.48 10.91
N ARG A 74 -17.02 6.18 11.96
CA ARG A 74 -18.42 6.12 12.40
C ARG A 74 -19.36 6.67 11.32
N ALA A 75 -19.04 7.84 10.77
CA ALA A 75 -19.82 8.45 9.70
C ALA A 75 -19.89 7.56 8.45
N MET A 76 -18.83 6.82 8.14
CA MET A 76 -18.80 5.84 7.06
C MET A 76 -19.75 4.65 7.31
N ASP A 77 -19.78 4.09 8.52
CA ASP A 77 -20.72 3.01 8.90
C ASP A 77 -22.18 3.50 8.87
N ASP A 78 -22.47 4.62 9.53
CA ASP A 78 -23.81 5.21 9.57
C ASP A 78 -24.33 5.51 8.15
N PHE A 79 -23.47 6.13 7.33
CA PHE A 79 -23.82 6.44 5.95
C PHE A 79 -24.08 5.17 5.14
N ALA A 80 -23.21 4.16 5.20
CA ALA A 80 -23.40 2.90 4.49
C ALA A 80 -24.75 2.24 4.84
N ARG A 81 -25.10 2.18 6.13
CA ARG A 81 -26.36 1.61 6.61
C ARG A 81 -27.59 2.44 6.22
N SER A 82 -27.42 3.76 6.04
CA SER A 82 -28.50 4.64 5.60
C SER A 82 -28.85 4.48 4.11
N LEU A 83 -27.93 3.94 3.30
CA LEU A 83 -28.10 3.84 1.84
C LEU A 83 -29.03 2.71 1.42
N ASP A 84 -28.99 1.56 2.11
CA ASP A 84 -29.79 0.40 1.74
C ASP A 84 -30.09 -0.49 2.96
N LYS A 85 -31.35 -0.91 3.11
CA LYS A 85 -31.82 -1.75 4.22
C LYS A 85 -31.20 -3.15 4.26
N HIS A 86 -30.65 -3.63 3.15
CA HIS A 86 -30.02 -4.95 3.05
C HIS A 86 -28.60 -4.94 3.63
N VAL A 87 -28.02 -3.78 3.97
CA VAL A 87 -26.69 -3.70 4.58
C VAL A 87 -26.71 -4.31 5.97
N VAL A 88 -26.02 -5.44 6.14
CA VAL A 88 -25.94 -6.17 7.41
C VAL A 88 -24.60 -5.96 8.12
N GLN A 89 -23.52 -5.72 7.37
CA GLN A 89 -22.19 -5.49 7.94
C GLN A 89 -21.42 -4.47 7.12
N VAL A 90 -20.68 -3.61 7.82
CA VAL A 90 -19.75 -2.63 7.23
C VAL A 90 -18.42 -2.77 7.94
N THR A 91 -17.34 -2.79 7.16
CA THR A 91 -15.97 -2.69 7.64
C THR A 91 -15.30 -1.50 6.95
N ALA A 92 -15.02 -0.45 7.72
CA ALA A 92 -14.28 0.72 7.27
C ALA A 92 -12.87 0.71 7.90
N SER A 93 -11.86 1.12 7.14
CA SER A 93 -10.48 1.20 7.62
C SER A 93 -9.77 2.44 7.08
N ILE A 94 -8.98 3.07 7.95
CA ILE A 94 -8.01 4.10 7.60
C ILE A 94 -6.63 3.54 7.95
N ALA A 95 -5.73 3.51 6.98
CA ALA A 95 -4.34 3.13 7.16
C ALA A 95 -3.43 4.29 6.77
N ALA A 96 -2.40 4.52 7.58
CA ALA A 96 -1.35 5.50 7.30
C ALA A 96 -0.02 4.94 7.78
N SER A 97 1.03 5.15 7.00
CA SER A 97 2.40 4.84 7.37
C SER A 97 3.35 5.89 6.80
N ILE A 98 4.47 6.04 7.49
CA ILE A 98 5.63 6.78 7.01
C ILE A 98 6.81 5.82 7.03
N GLN A 99 7.57 5.81 5.94
CA GLN A 99 8.79 5.02 5.84
C GLN A 99 9.96 5.94 5.54
N GLU A 100 10.93 5.97 6.44
CA GLU A 100 12.19 6.65 6.24
C GLU A 100 13.23 5.63 5.76
N ILE A 101 13.92 5.95 4.66
CA ILE A 101 15.03 5.14 4.17
C ILE A 101 16.27 6.00 3.94
N GLU A 102 17.42 5.38 4.14
CA GLU A 102 18.72 5.90 3.74
C GLU A 102 19.52 4.77 3.09
N ILE A 103 20.12 5.05 1.94
CA ILE A 103 20.98 4.11 1.22
C ILE A 103 22.39 4.70 1.25
N LEU A 104 23.29 3.99 1.92
CA LEU A 104 24.72 4.29 1.94
C LEU A 104 25.42 3.41 0.90
N ARG A 105 26.33 4.02 0.14
CA ARG A 105 27.12 3.35 -0.89
C ARG A 105 28.62 3.43 -0.60
N PRO A 106 29.43 2.46 -1.09
CA PRO A 106 30.85 2.35 -0.76
C PRO A 106 31.72 3.53 -1.22
N GLU A 107 31.29 4.30 -2.22
CA GLU A 107 31.98 5.53 -2.66
C GLU A 107 31.70 6.75 -1.75
N GLY A 108 30.90 6.58 -0.68
CA GLY A 108 30.53 7.64 0.25
C GLY A 108 29.21 8.34 -0.08
N GLY A 109 28.50 7.92 -1.14
CA GLY A 109 27.18 8.42 -1.48
C GLY A 109 26.14 8.06 -0.40
N SER A 110 25.31 9.04 -0.04
CA SER A 110 24.10 8.86 0.77
C SER A 110 22.90 9.43 0.04
N VAL A 111 21.84 8.65 -0.08
CA VAL A 111 20.54 9.09 -0.59
C VAL A 111 19.43 8.71 0.38
N ARG A 112 18.49 9.64 0.58
CA ARG A 112 17.41 9.52 1.56
C ARG A 112 16.06 9.74 0.93
N ASP A 113 15.03 9.13 1.51
CA ASP A 113 13.66 9.30 1.07
C ASP A 113 12.70 9.11 2.26
N ILE A 114 11.65 9.93 2.31
CA ILE A 114 10.60 9.89 3.32
C ILE A 114 9.29 9.62 2.58
N ARG A 115 8.69 8.49 2.89
CA ARG A 115 7.67 7.85 2.07
C ARG A 115 6.36 7.76 2.83
N PRO A 116 5.47 8.76 2.75
CA PRO A 116 4.12 8.62 3.24
C PRO A 116 3.37 7.59 2.39
N MET A 117 2.45 6.88 3.03
CA MET A 117 1.48 6.02 2.38
C MET A 117 0.19 6.06 3.19
N THR A 118 -0.92 6.33 2.53
CA THR A 118 -2.23 6.36 3.17
C THR A 118 -3.22 5.57 2.35
N ARG A 119 -4.26 5.04 3.01
CA ARG A 119 -5.33 4.28 2.37
C ARG A 119 -6.61 4.35 3.17
N VAL A 120 -7.74 4.50 2.48
CA VAL A 120 -9.10 4.35 3.04
C VAL A 120 -9.81 3.25 2.27
N ASN A 121 -10.38 2.28 2.99
CA ASN A 121 -11.15 1.18 2.39
C ASN A 121 -12.49 1.01 3.09
N VAL A 122 -13.49 0.60 2.31
CA VAL A 122 -14.83 0.23 2.75
C VAL A 122 -15.17 -1.14 2.18
N SER A 123 -15.68 -2.03 3.03
CA SER A 123 -16.26 -3.31 2.64
C SER A 123 -17.66 -3.40 3.23
N ILE A 124 -18.63 -3.79 2.41
CA ILE A 124 -20.03 -3.90 2.79
C ILE A 124 -20.51 -5.31 2.47
N ILE A 125 -21.25 -5.90 3.39
CA ILE A 125 -22.01 -7.14 3.16
C ILE A 125 -23.49 -6.79 3.18
N VAL A 126 -24.19 -7.25 2.15
CA VAL A 126 -25.64 -7.14 2.00
C VAL A 126 -26.29 -8.52 2.14
N GLU A 127 -27.52 -8.55 2.63
CA GLU A 127 -28.35 -9.75 2.70
C GLU A 127 -29.75 -9.50 2.15
N LYS A 128 -30.25 -10.44 1.33
CA LYS A 128 -31.65 -10.49 0.92
C LYS A 128 -32.10 -11.95 0.79
N ASP A 129 -33.23 -12.29 1.39
CA ASP A 129 -33.86 -13.62 1.32
C ASP A 129 -32.89 -14.77 1.66
N GLY A 130 -32.02 -14.56 2.66
CA GLY A 130 -31.01 -15.52 3.10
C GLY A 130 -29.74 -15.60 2.24
N ARG A 131 -29.69 -14.92 1.09
CA ARG A 131 -28.46 -14.79 0.28
C ARG A 131 -27.64 -13.61 0.78
N ARG A 132 -26.32 -13.81 0.94
CA ARG A 132 -25.37 -12.77 1.31
C ARG A 132 -24.30 -12.58 0.25
N GLU A 133 -24.00 -11.33 -0.06
CA GLU A 133 -22.93 -10.96 -0.96
C GLU A 133 -22.18 -9.75 -0.43
N SER A 134 -20.98 -9.53 -0.96
CA SER A 134 -20.10 -8.45 -0.50
C SER A 134 -19.56 -7.61 -1.64
N GLY A 135 -19.21 -6.38 -1.31
CA GLY A 135 -18.55 -5.45 -2.22
C GLY A 135 -17.59 -4.57 -1.45
N SER A 136 -16.52 -4.17 -2.12
CA SER A 136 -15.49 -3.32 -1.51
C SER A 136 -15.04 -2.25 -2.48
N ALA A 137 -14.63 -1.13 -1.92
CA ALA A 137 -14.00 -0.05 -2.63
C ALA A 137 -13.00 0.64 -1.71
N GLY A 138 -11.94 1.17 -2.30
CA GLY A 138 -10.87 1.79 -1.53
C GLY A 138 -9.90 2.50 -2.44
N GLY A 139 -8.99 3.23 -1.82
CA GLY A 139 -7.99 3.99 -2.54
C GLY A 139 -7.00 4.62 -1.59
N GLY A 140 -5.91 5.11 -2.14
CA GLY A 140 -4.81 5.65 -1.38
C GLY A 140 -3.62 5.98 -2.26
N GLY A 141 -2.50 6.29 -1.61
CA GLY A 141 -1.27 6.58 -2.29
C GLY A 141 -0.28 7.31 -1.39
N ARG A 142 0.72 7.92 -2.01
CA ARG A 142 1.73 8.73 -1.32
C ARG A 142 1.23 10.16 -1.10
N VAL A 143 0.15 10.28 -0.35
CA VAL A 143 -0.56 11.53 -0.05
C VAL A 143 -0.95 11.60 1.43
N GLY A 144 -1.24 12.80 1.93
CA GLY A 144 -1.78 12.99 3.28
C GLY A 144 -3.21 12.42 3.45
N LEU A 145 -3.67 12.32 4.71
CA LEU A 145 -5.00 11.80 5.02
C LEU A 145 -6.15 12.76 4.70
N ASP A 146 -5.93 14.08 4.76
CA ASP A 146 -6.99 15.09 4.77
C ASP A 146 -8.00 14.95 3.62
N GLY A 147 -7.50 14.77 2.39
CA GLY A 147 -8.36 14.61 1.22
C GLY A 147 -9.22 13.34 1.26
N MET A 148 -8.76 12.29 1.93
CA MET A 148 -9.48 11.02 2.02
C MET A 148 -10.43 10.93 3.21
N LEU A 149 -10.27 11.82 4.20
CA LEU A 149 -11.22 11.97 5.30
C LEU A 149 -12.38 12.91 4.94
N ALA A 150 -12.28 13.63 3.82
CA ALA A 150 -13.34 14.47 3.32
C ALA A 150 -14.59 13.63 2.94
N PRO A 151 -15.81 14.04 3.36
CA PRO A 151 -17.06 13.33 3.04
C PRO A 151 -17.20 12.92 1.58
N LYS A 152 -16.89 13.82 0.65
CA LYS A 152 -16.97 13.54 -0.78
C LYS A 152 -16.17 12.29 -1.17
N ASP A 153 -14.95 12.15 -0.65
CA ASP A 153 -14.04 11.08 -1.06
C ASP A 153 -14.44 9.70 -0.49
N TRP A 154 -14.76 9.63 0.80
CA TRP A 154 -15.15 8.35 1.42
C TRP A 154 -16.60 7.98 1.10
N GLN A 155 -17.51 8.94 0.90
CA GLN A 155 -18.90 8.62 0.51
C GLN A 155 -18.95 7.99 -0.88
N ASP A 156 -18.16 8.47 -1.84
CA ASP A 156 -18.08 7.88 -3.18
C ASP A 156 -17.58 6.43 -3.11
N LYS A 157 -16.55 6.16 -2.29
CA LYS A 157 -16.07 4.80 -2.01
C LYS A 157 -17.16 3.94 -1.36
N THR A 158 -17.86 4.46 -0.36
CA THR A 158 -18.94 3.72 0.31
C THR A 158 -20.07 3.36 -0.65
N ARG A 159 -20.49 4.29 -1.52
CA ARG A 159 -21.49 4.03 -2.57
C ARG A 159 -21.01 2.98 -3.54
N GLU A 160 -19.75 3.01 -3.95
CA GLU A 160 -19.19 2.02 -4.87
C GLU A 160 -19.11 0.63 -4.23
N ALA A 161 -18.67 0.54 -2.96
CA ALA A 161 -18.64 -0.72 -2.23
C ALA A 161 -20.04 -1.34 -2.15
N LEU A 162 -21.07 -0.53 -1.87
CA LEU A 162 -22.46 -0.98 -1.84
C LEU A 162 -22.94 -1.39 -3.24
N ARG A 163 -22.65 -0.61 -4.28
CA ARG A 163 -23.02 -0.92 -5.66
C ARG A 163 -22.47 -2.29 -6.08
N VAL A 164 -21.20 -2.55 -5.78
CA VAL A 164 -20.57 -3.86 -6.07
C VAL A 164 -21.27 -4.98 -5.30
N ALA A 165 -21.58 -4.78 -4.01
CA ALA A 165 -22.26 -5.78 -3.19
C ALA A 165 -23.65 -6.14 -3.74
N LEU A 166 -24.41 -5.13 -4.19
CA LEU A 166 -25.74 -5.31 -4.79
C LEU A 166 -25.66 -5.98 -6.18
N VAL A 167 -24.69 -5.60 -7.01
CA VAL A 167 -24.44 -6.28 -8.30
C VAL A 167 -24.12 -7.76 -8.09
N ASN A 168 -23.30 -8.09 -7.10
CA ASN A 168 -22.98 -9.47 -6.76
C ASN A 168 -24.23 -10.22 -6.24
N LEU A 169 -25.07 -9.56 -5.45
CA LEU A 169 -26.32 -10.12 -4.91
C LEU A 169 -27.29 -10.54 -6.02
N ASP A 170 -27.36 -9.76 -7.10
CA ASP A 170 -28.22 -10.03 -8.26
C ASP A 170 -27.54 -10.90 -9.33
N ALA A 171 -26.25 -11.22 -9.18
CA ALA A 171 -25.49 -11.95 -10.19
C ALA A 171 -25.98 -13.39 -10.36
N VAL A 172 -25.93 -13.83 -11.63
CA VAL A 172 -26.23 -15.20 -12.11
C VAL A 172 -24.94 -15.89 -12.57
N PRO A 173 -24.94 -17.21 -12.79
CA PRO A 173 -23.78 -17.91 -13.33
C PRO A 173 -23.27 -17.28 -14.63
N ALA A 174 -21.96 -17.03 -14.70
CA ALA A 174 -21.29 -16.55 -15.91
C ALA A 174 -21.24 -17.65 -17.00
N PRO A 175 -21.24 -17.28 -18.29
CA PRO A 175 -21.08 -18.23 -19.39
C PRO A 175 -19.69 -18.89 -19.38
N ALA A 176 -19.60 -20.09 -19.95
CA ALA A 176 -18.36 -20.88 -20.02
C ALA A 176 -17.86 -21.03 -21.47
N GLY A 177 -16.54 -20.96 -21.66
CA GLY A 177 -15.89 -21.17 -22.96
C GLY A 177 -14.98 -20.00 -23.36
N VAL A 178 -14.35 -20.14 -24.54
CA VAL A 178 -13.57 -19.05 -25.15
C VAL A 178 -14.53 -17.99 -25.66
N MET A 179 -14.30 -16.74 -25.28
CA MET A 179 -15.11 -15.61 -25.70
C MET A 179 -14.29 -14.32 -25.66
N ASP A 180 -14.78 -13.30 -26.36
CA ASP A 180 -14.22 -11.95 -26.28
C ASP A 180 -14.56 -11.34 -24.91
N VAL A 181 -13.55 -10.78 -24.25
CA VAL A 181 -13.68 -10.13 -22.94
C VAL A 181 -13.23 -8.69 -23.05
N VAL A 182 -14.14 -7.76 -22.76
CA VAL A 182 -13.83 -6.34 -22.66
C VAL A 182 -13.46 -6.00 -21.22
N LEU A 183 -12.25 -5.48 -21.03
CA LEU A 183 -11.78 -5.03 -19.72
C LEU A 183 -12.00 -3.52 -19.59
N GLY A 184 -12.62 -3.11 -18.48
CA GLY A 184 -12.75 -1.70 -18.13
C GLY A 184 -11.39 -1.05 -17.84
N PRO A 185 -11.31 0.30 -17.85
CA PRO A 185 -10.08 1.02 -17.51
C PRO A 185 -9.73 0.88 -16.03
N GLY A 186 -8.47 1.14 -15.67
CA GLY A 186 -8.00 1.20 -14.28
C GLY A 186 -7.53 -0.14 -13.74
N TRP A 187 -8.16 -0.63 -12.66
CA TRP A 187 -7.72 -1.83 -11.94
C TRP A 187 -7.64 -3.12 -12.79
N PRO A 188 -8.49 -3.35 -13.82
CA PRO A 188 -8.32 -4.48 -14.73
C PRO A 188 -6.99 -4.51 -15.52
N GLY A 189 -6.18 -3.45 -15.43
CA GLY A 189 -4.78 -3.45 -15.85
C GLY A 189 -3.90 -4.48 -15.15
N ILE A 190 -4.40 -5.22 -14.15
CA ILE A 190 -3.79 -6.45 -13.62
C ILE A 190 -3.37 -7.43 -14.72
N LEU A 191 -4.04 -7.42 -15.88
CA LEU A 191 -3.63 -8.21 -17.04
C LEU A 191 -2.19 -7.91 -17.52
N LEU A 192 -1.74 -6.66 -17.35
CA LEU A 192 -0.44 -6.19 -17.81
C LEU A 192 0.67 -6.35 -16.77
N HIS A 193 0.30 -6.55 -15.51
CA HIS A 193 1.23 -6.67 -14.38
C HIS A 193 1.86 -8.06 -14.33
#